data_AF-A0A0M3QE08-F1
#
_entry.id   AF-A0A0M3QE08-F1
#
_cell.length_a   1.000
_cell.length_b   1.000
_cell.length_c   1.000
_cell.angle_alpha   90.00
_cell.angle_beta   90.00
_cell.angle_gamma   90.00
#
_symmetry.space_group_name_H-M   'P 1'
#
loop_
_entity.id
_entity.type
_entity.pdbx_description
1 polymer ?
#
loop_
_entity_poly.entity_id
_entity_poly.type
_entity_poly.pdbx_seq_one_letter_code
_entity_poly.pdbx_strand_id
1 'polypeptide(L)'
;MKALIVTASLAMLSALASTAPLQSTGAPPVMTDIRWDMLPPEGSREIDNPRLHIRSDRSSSTLALDGSRPETAAAQRALAGAAGPVAFAVTHEAGTLACDGRLSRRYEGGGGCRFAAAPGFEQALAKHGIRPSDRSDLLAMLLANATIELADGLSRAGLPPQDADELVAAAALRVTPAYVRDLRAAPMKLTSLDDVFACRALGINAAYVRELAGAGYTDLSLEDVISMKALGVTGDYARRMNAAAAEVSQ
;
A
#
# COMPACT_ATOMS: atom_id res chain seq x y z
N MET A 1 48.69 -50.41 -64.41
CA MET A 1 48.32 -49.03 -64.79
C MET A 1 46.85 -49.01 -65.16
N LYS A 2 46.13 -47.96 -64.73
CA LYS A 2 44.68 -47.67 -64.83
C LYS A 2 43.81 -48.21 -63.69
N ALA A 3 43.60 -47.31 -62.73
CA ALA A 3 42.61 -47.39 -61.66
C ALA A 3 41.19 -47.20 -62.23
N LEU A 4 40.25 -48.02 -61.74
CA LEU A 4 38.81 -47.87 -61.96
C LEU A 4 38.21 -47.27 -60.68
N ILE A 5 37.64 -46.08 -60.84
CA ILE A 5 36.97 -45.31 -59.79
C ILE A 5 35.56 -45.87 -59.61
N VAL A 6 35.26 -46.39 -58.41
CA VAL A 6 33.90 -46.75 -57.99
C VAL A 6 33.26 -45.49 -57.40
N THR A 7 32.23 -44.97 -58.05
CA THR A 7 31.39 -43.90 -57.52
C THR A 7 30.48 -44.44 -56.42
N ALA A 8 30.80 -44.12 -55.17
CA ALA A 8 29.90 -44.30 -54.04
C ALA A 8 29.06 -43.03 -53.84
N SER A 9 27.75 -43.13 -54.08
CA SER A 9 26.79 -42.08 -53.79
C SER A 9 26.58 -41.96 -52.28
N LEU A 10 27.11 -40.90 -51.65
CA LEU A 10 26.74 -40.50 -50.29
C LEU A 10 25.51 -39.58 -50.38
N ALA A 11 24.37 -40.05 -49.91
CA ALA A 11 23.22 -39.18 -49.64
C ALA A 11 23.52 -38.38 -48.37
N MET A 12 23.78 -37.07 -48.51
CA MET A 12 23.84 -36.15 -47.38
C MET A 12 22.41 -35.85 -46.92
N LEU A 13 22.01 -36.39 -45.76
CA LEU A 13 20.86 -35.89 -45.01
C LEU A 13 21.26 -34.57 -44.35
N SER A 14 20.79 -33.45 -44.91
CA SER A 14 20.80 -32.15 -44.25
C SER A 14 19.71 -32.11 -43.18
N ALA A 15 20.09 -32.32 -41.93
CA ALA A 15 19.23 -32.02 -40.78
C ALA A 15 19.14 -30.49 -40.62
N LEU A 16 18.07 -29.89 -41.13
CA LEU A 16 17.68 -28.52 -40.80
C LEU A 16 17.21 -28.50 -39.34
N ALA A 17 18.09 -28.11 -38.42
CA ALA A 17 17.69 -27.71 -37.08
C ALA A 17 16.90 -26.39 -37.20
N SER A 18 15.57 -26.47 -37.15
CA SER A 18 14.69 -25.31 -37.00
C SER A 18 15.00 -24.63 -35.66
N THR A 19 15.83 -23.59 -35.68
CA THR A 19 15.92 -22.64 -34.58
C THR A 19 14.64 -21.80 -34.59
N ALA A 20 13.61 -22.27 -33.90
CA ALA A 20 12.48 -21.41 -33.56
C ALA A 20 13.03 -20.24 -32.73
N PRO A 21 12.74 -18.97 -33.09
CA PRO A 21 13.09 -17.87 -32.21
C PRO A 21 12.35 -18.06 -30.89
N LEU A 22 13.07 -18.02 -29.78
CA LEU A 22 12.47 -17.84 -28.46
C LEU A 22 11.64 -16.56 -28.53
N GLN A 23 10.33 -16.70 -28.68
CA GLN A 23 9.41 -15.59 -28.49
C GLN A 23 9.62 -15.11 -27.07
N SER A 24 10.19 -13.91 -26.94
CA SER A 24 10.16 -13.16 -25.69
C SER A 24 8.72 -13.23 -25.19
N THR A 25 8.51 -13.88 -24.05
CA THR A 25 7.26 -13.76 -23.29
C THR A 25 6.91 -12.28 -23.29
N GLY A 26 5.74 -11.93 -23.85
CA GLY A 26 5.32 -10.56 -24.04
C GLY A 26 5.50 -9.75 -22.75
N ALA A 27 5.92 -8.49 -22.88
CA ALA A 27 6.04 -7.60 -21.73
C ALA A 27 4.75 -7.69 -20.89
N PRO A 28 4.87 -7.75 -19.54
CA PRO A 28 3.70 -7.89 -18.69
C PRO A 28 2.72 -6.74 -19.01
N PRO A 29 1.42 -7.04 -19.09
CA PRO A 29 0.39 -6.06 -19.40
C PRO A 29 0.48 -4.84 -18.46
N VAL A 30 0.44 -3.65 -19.07
CA VAL A 30 0.67 -2.36 -18.43
C VAL A 30 -0.63 -1.57 -18.37
N MET A 31 -0.94 -0.94 -17.22
CA MET A 31 -2.03 0.03 -17.12
C MET A 31 -1.54 1.40 -17.61
N THR A 32 -2.34 2.13 -18.40
CA THR A 32 -1.94 3.41 -19.02
C THR A 32 -2.96 4.54 -18.82
N ASP A 33 -4.13 4.23 -18.30
CA ASP A 33 -5.22 5.12 -17.90
C ASP A 33 -4.93 5.83 -16.56
N ILE A 34 -3.68 6.20 -16.32
CA ILE A 34 -3.24 6.82 -15.07
C ILE A 34 -2.76 8.24 -15.37
N ARG A 35 -3.26 9.19 -14.58
CA ARG A 35 -2.91 10.60 -14.66
C ARG A 35 -2.28 11.04 -13.36
N TRP A 36 -1.36 11.97 -13.46
CA TRP A 36 -0.86 12.68 -12.29
C TRP A 36 -1.04 14.17 -12.47
N ASP A 37 -1.29 14.83 -11.35
CA ASP A 37 -1.29 16.28 -11.25
C ASP A 37 -0.76 16.70 -9.87
N MET A 38 -0.28 17.93 -9.83
CA MET A 38 0.28 18.51 -8.63
C MET A 38 0.01 20.01 -8.67
N LEU A 39 -0.48 20.52 -7.54
CA LEU A 39 -0.56 21.94 -7.28
C LEU A 39 0.51 22.32 -6.26
N PRO A 40 1.03 23.56 -6.32
CA PRO A 40 2.01 24.00 -5.36
C PRO A 40 1.35 24.05 -3.99
N PRO A 41 2.06 23.61 -2.93
CA PRO A 41 1.53 23.67 -1.58
C PRO A 41 1.18 25.11 -1.16
N GLU A 42 0.07 25.28 -0.44
CA GLU A 42 -0.37 26.58 0.06
C GLU A 42 0.01 26.75 1.54
N GLY A 43 0.80 27.77 1.84
CA GLY A 43 1.24 28.07 3.21
C GLY A 43 2.52 27.35 3.65
N SER A 44 3.20 27.92 4.65
CA SER A 44 4.58 27.55 5.00
C SER A 44 4.78 26.09 5.43
N ARG A 45 3.80 25.47 6.09
CA ARG A 45 3.88 24.05 6.50
C ARG A 45 3.65 23.07 5.34
N GLU A 46 2.93 23.47 4.30
CA GLU A 46 2.71 22.61 3.14
C GLU A 46 3.90 22.67 2.17
N ILE A 47 4.68 23.75 2.17
CA ILE A 47 5.90 23.87 1.34
C ILE A 47 6.86 22.70 1.58
N ASP A 48 6.93 22.22 2.82
CA ASP A 48 7.75 21.08 3.22
C ASP A 48 7.08 19.71 2.97
N ASN A 49 5.80 19.69 2.58
CA ASN A 49 5.03 18.48 2.33
C ASN A 49 4.27 18.52 0.98
N PRO A 50 5.01 18.51 -0.14
CA PRO A 50 4.41 18.46 -1.47
C PRO A 50 3.55 17.19 -1.66
N ARG A 51 2.38 17.34 -2.30
CA ARG A 51 1.42 16.25 -2.52
C ARG A 51 1.21 15.97 -4.01
N LEU A 52 1.54 14.76 -4.46
CA LEU A 52 1.29 14.30 -5.82
C LEU A 52 -0.05 13.58 -5.88
N HIS A 53 -0.99 14.07 -6.69
CA HIS A 53 -2.26 13.40 -6.95
C HIS A 53 -2.10 12.42 -8.11
N ILE A 54 -2.50 11.17 -7.89
CA ILE A 54 -2.57 10.11 -8.90
C ILE A 54 -4.04 9.75 -9.07
N ARG A 55 -4.51 9.71 -10.31
CA ARG A 55 -5.90 9.38 -10.68
C ARG A 55 -5.91 8.30 -11.74
N SER A 56 -6.82 7.34 -11.59
CA SER A 56 -7.21 6.38 -12.62
C SER A 56 -8.73 6.37 -12.75
N ASP A 57 -9.26 5.56 -13.67
CA ASP A 57 -10.71 5.49 -13.91
C ASP A 57 -11.52 5.12 -12.64
N ARG A 58 -10.92 4.34 -11.73
CA ARG A 58 -11.59 3.83 -10.52
C ARG A 58 -11.08 4.40 -9.21
N SER A 59 -10.01 5.21 -9.22
CA SER A 59 -9.36 5.61 -7.97
C SER A 59 -8.67 6.97 -8.06
N SER A 60 -8.55 7.61 -6.92
CA SER A 60 -7.64 8.73 -6.72
C SER A 60 -6.84 8.49 -5.46
N SER A 61 -5.58 8.91 -5.47
CA SER A 61 -4.66 8.74 -4.36
C SER A 61 -3.72 9.92 -4.29
N THR A 62 -3.22 10.20 -3.10
CA THR A 62 -2.26 11.28 -2.88
C THR A 62 -0.99 10.70 -2.27
N LEU A 63 0.14 10.85 -2.97
CA LEU A 63 1.44 10.53 -2.39
C LEU A 63 2.02 11.78 -1.73
N ALA A 64 2.40 11.63 -0.47
CA ALA A 64 3.26 12.61 0.20
C ALA A 64 4.69 12.49 -0.34
N LEU A 65 5.28 13.62 -0.69
CA LEU A 65 6.67 13.75 -1.14
C LEU A 65 7.50 14.42 -0.03
N ASP A 66 7.34 13.93 1.19
CA ASP A 66 7.94 14.45 2.43
C ASP A 66 9.17 13.66 2.91
N GLY A 67 9.63 12.69 2.11
CA GLY A 67 10.76 11.82 2.43
C GLY A 67 10.44 10.67 3.38
N SER A 68 9.18 10.51 3.82
CA SER A 68 8.75 9.36 4.64
C SER A 68 8.82 8.02 3.90
N ARG A 69 8.83 8.07 2.56
CA ARG A 69 8.82 6.92 1.66
C ARG A 69 10.02 7.00 0.70
N PRO A 70 11.07 6.18 0.87
CA PRO A 70 12.25 6.22 0.02
C PRO A 70 11.94 6.05 -1.48
N GLU A 71 10.92 5.26 -1.83
CA GLU A 71 10.49 5.02 -3.20
C GLU A 71 9.93 6.26 -3.91
N THR A 72 9.49 7.29 -3.17
CA THR A 72 8.99 8.55 -3.75
C THR A 72 10.09 9.60 -3.94
N ALA A 73 11.33 9.32 -3.49
CA ALA A 73 12.44 10.28 -3.56
C ALA A 73 12.77 10.73 -5.00
N ALA A 74 12.63 9.84 -5.98
CA ALA A 74 12.83 10.18 -7.39
C ALA A 74 11.76 11.18 -7.87
N ALA A 75 10.49 10.95 -7.52
CA ALA A 75 9.38 11.85 -7.82
C ALA A 75 9.58 13.21 -7.13
N GLN A 76 9.94 13.22 -5.83
CA GLN A 76 10.20 14.44 -5.07
C GLN A 76 11.28 15.32 -5.73
N ARG A 77 12.40 14.72 -6.14
CA ARG A 77 13.49 15.44 -6.83
C ARG A 77 13.06 15.96 -8.20
N ALA A 78 12.38 15.14 -8.99
CA ALA A 78 11.96 15.51 -10.34
C ALA A 78 10.92 16.65 -10.32
N LEU A 79 9.96 16.58 -9.41
CA LEU A 79 8.86 17.55 -9.28
C LEU A 79 9.29 18.86 -8.59
N ALA A 80 10.42 18.86 -7.91
CA ALA A 80 11.05 20.07 -7.36
C ALA A 80 11.77 20.93 -8.43
N GLY A 81 11.83 20.46 -9.68
CA GLY A 81 12.50 21.13 -10.80
C GLY A 81 11.81 22.41 -11.28
N ALA A 82 12.46 23.10 -12.23
CA ALA A 82 11.89 24.25 -12.92
C ALA A 82 10.84 23.83 -13.96
N ALA A 83 10.17 24.82 -14.56
CA ALA A 83 9.23 24.60 -15.65
C ALA A 83 9.89 23.83 -16.81
N GLY A 84 9.23 22.81 -17.35
CA GLY A 84 9.81 21.96 -18.39
C GLY A 84 9.28 20.53 -18.39
N PRO A 85 9.77 19.68 -19.32
CA PRO A 85 9.44 18.27 -19.33
C PRO A 85 9.97 17.57 -18.07
N VAL A 86 9.21 16.62 -17.56
CA VAL A 86 9.58 15.85 -16.37
C VAL A 86 9.27 14.38 -16.58
N ALA A 87 10.10 13.50 -16.02
CA ALA A 87 9.85 12.07 -15.92
C ALA A 87 10.39 11.57 -14.59
N PHE A 88 9.68 10.62 -13.99
CA PHE A 88 10.07 9.96 -12.75
C PHE A 88 9.43 8.58 -12.67
N ALA A 89 9.92 7.76 -11.74
CA ALA A 89 9.32 6.47 -11.44
C ALA A 89 9.25 6.27 -9.93
N VAL A 90 8.20 5.58 -9.49
CA VAL A 90 8.06 5.04 -8.14
C VAL A 90 8.12 3.53 -8.27
N THR A 91 9.18 2.93 -7.71
CA THR A 91 9.38 1.47 -7.71
C THR A 91 9.05 0.93 -6.33
N HIS A 92 8.12 -0.01 -6.31
CA HIS A 92 7.66 -0.71 -5.11
C HIS A 92 7.65 -2.20 -5.43
N GLU A 93 7.58 -3.06 -4.42
CA GLU A 93 7.48 -4.50 -4.66
C GLU A 93 6.25 -4.88 -5.49
N ALA A 94 5.14 -4.14 -5.36
CA ALA A 94 3.95 -4.34 -6.18
C ALA A 94 4.13 -4.02 -7.68
N GLY A 95 5.15 -3.24 -8.04
CA GLY A 95 5.38 -2.85 -9.43
C GLY A 95 6.09 -1.50 -9.57
N THR A 96 6.16 -1.03 -10.81
CA THR A 96 6.73 0.28 -11.13
C THR A 96 5.67 1.18 -11.75
N LEU A 97 5.45 2.34 -11.12
CA LEU A 97 4.68 3.44 -11.66
C LEU A 97 5.65 4.42 -12.34
N ALA A 98 5.69 4.41 -13.67
CA ALA A 98 6.52 5.33 -14.45
C ALA A 98 5.67 6.48 -14.97
N CYS A 99 6.06 7.71 -14.68
CA CYS A 99 5.30 8.91 -15.03
C CYS A 99 6.14 9.86 -15.89
N ASP A 100 5.46 10.55 -16.79
CA ASP A 100 6.01 11.63 -17.59
C ASP A 100 4.99 12.76 -17.75
N GLY A 101 5.47 13.96 -18.07
CA GLY A 101 4.61 15.11 -18.26
C GLY A 101 5.38 16.42 -18.31
N ARG A 102 4.75 17.48 -17.80
CA ARG A 102 5.32 18.81 -17.82
C ARG A 102 5.04 19.57 -16.53
N LEU A 103 6.05 20.27 -16.04
CA LEU A 103 5.94 21.26 -14.97
C LEU A 103 5.72 22.65 -15.56
N SER A 104 4.76 23.38 -15.00
CA SER A 104 4.58 24.82 -15.22
C SER A 104 5.48 25.65 -14.31
N ARG A 105 5.75 25.14 -13.10
CA ARG A 105 6.77 25.62 -12.15
C ARG A 105 7.06 24.52 -11.12
N ARG A 106 7.91 24.81 -10.14
CA ARG A 106 8.19 23.91 -9.01
C ARG A 106 6.89 23.44 -8.36
N TYR A 107 6.73 22.12 -8.23
CA TYR A 107 5.55 21.47 -7.65
C TYR A 107 4.22 21.83 -8.32
N GLU A 108 4.22 22.25 -9.59
CA GLU A 108 3.00 22.51 -10.34
C GLU A 108 3.11 21.90 -11.73
N GLY A 109 2.20 21.00 -12.07
CA GLY A 109 2.19 20.35 -13.38
C GLY A 109 1.30 19.13 -13.43
N GLY A 110 1.43 18.39 -14.52
CA GLY A 110 0.68 17.15 -14.72
C GLY A 110 1.15 16.34 -15.91
N GLY A 111 0.61 15.14 -16.02
CA GLY A 111 0.97 14.21 -17.08
C GLY A 111 0.33 12.84 -16.94
N GLY A 112 0.91 11.87 -17.63
CA GLY A 112 0.47 10.49 -17.63
C GLY A 112 1.40 9.60 -16.82
N CYS A 113 0.87 8.47 -16.36
CA CYS A 113 1.67 7.39 -15.83
C CYS A 113 1.30 6.07 -16.50
N ARG A 114 2.24 5.14 -16.43
CA ARG A 114 2.05 3.73 -16.77
C ARG A 114 2.45 2.87 -15.57
N PHE A 115 1.64 1.87 -15.24
CA PHE A 115 1.93 0.95 -14.16
C PHE A 115 2.16 -0.47 -14.68
N ALA A 116 3.32 -1.02 -14.34
CA ALA A 116 3.68 -2.41 -14.61
C ALA A 116 3.80 -3.16 -13.29
N ALA A 117 2.90 -4.15 -13.10
CA ALA A 117 2.92 -5.02 -11.93
C ALA A 117 4.16 -5.92 -11.90
N ALA A 118 4.63 -6.25 -10.70
CA ALA A 118 5.74 -7.17 -10.51
C ALA A 118 5.23 -8.60 -10.27
N PRO A 119 5.53 -9.58 -11.15
CA PRO A 119 5.03 -10.95 -11.00
C PRO A 119 5.50 -11.64 -9.70
N GLY A 120 6.67 -11.26 -9.18
CA GLY A 120 7.18 -11.81 -7.92
C GLY A 120 6.34 -11.43 -6.70
N PHE A 121 5.71 -10.25 -6.72
CA PHE A 121 4.86 -9.80 -5.63
C PHE A 121 3.49 -10.47 -5.64
N GLU A 122 2.89 -10.66 -6.82
CA GLU A 122 1.66 -11.46 -6.96
C GLU A 122 1.86 -12.89 -6.45
N GLN A 123 3.02 -13.51 -6.77
CA GLN A 123 3.38 -14.82 -6.23
C GLN A 123 3.59 -14.81 -4.71
N ALA A 124 4.12 -13.71 -4.15
CA ALA A 124 4.29 -13.57 -2.72
C ALA A 124 2.93 -13.43 -2.02
N LEU A 125 2.07 -12.51 -2.46
CA LEU A 125 0.67 -12.39 -1.99
C LEU A 125 -0.05 -13.73 -2.06
N ALA A 126 0.19 -14.49 -3.14
CA ALA A 126 -0.46 -15.76 -3.34
C ALA A 126 -0.19 -16.76 -2.20
N LYS A 127 1.03 -16.74 -1.64
CA LYS A 127 1.44 -17.56 -0.49
C LYS A 127 0.78 -17.15 0.82
N HIS A 128 0.33 -15.90 0.92
CA HIS A 128 -0.46 -15.38 2.05
C HIS A 128 -1.96 -15.58 1.87
N GLY A 129 -2.41 -16.28 0.81
CA GLY A 129 -3.84 -16.43 0.52
C GLY A 129 -4.49 -15.20 -0.11
N ILE A 130 -3.75 -14.09 -0.24
CA ILE A 130 -4.25 -12.84 -0.82
C ILE A 130 -4.24 -12.94 -2.34
N ARG A 131 -5.34 -12.54 -2.98
CA ARG A 131 -5.47 -12.51 -4.44
C ARG A 131 -6.02 -11.14 -4.86
N PRO A 132 -5.20 -10.29 -5.50
CA PRO A 132 -5.69 -9.12 -6.21
C PRO A 132 -6.73 -9.53 -7.24
N SER A 133 -7.84 -8.80 -7.29
CA SER A 133 -8.92 -9.03 -8.26
C SER A 133 -8.56 -8.46 -9.62
N ASP A 134 -7.85 -7.33 -9.65
CA ASP A 134 -7.27 -6.75 -10.85
C ASP A 134 -6.00 -5.93 -10.58
N ARG A 135 -5.44 -5.34 -11.64
CA ARG A 135 -4.17 -4.57 -11.55
C ARG A 135 -4.30 -3.27 -10.77
N SER A 136 -5.50 -2.72 -10.63
CA SER A 136 -5.74 -1.53 -9.83
C SER A 136 -5.52 -1.79 -8.35
N ASP A 137 -5.75 -3.02 -7.88
CA ASP A 137 -5.44 -3.41 -6.50
C ASP A 137 -3.91 -3.39 -6.28
N LEU A 138 -3.14 -3.88 -7.25
CA LEU A 138 -1.67 -3.82 -7.21
C LEU A 138 -1.15 -2.38 -7.27
N LEU A 139 -1.79 -1.54 -8.09
CA LEU A 139 -1.52 -0.10 -8.11
C LEU A 139 -1.86 0.52 -6.74
N ALA A 140 -3.01 0.19 -6.15
CA ALA A 140 -3.40 0.67 -4.83
C ALA A 140 -2.41 0.24 -3.74
N MET A 141 -1.87 -0.98 -3.81
CA MET A 141 -0.80 -1.45 -2.92
C MET A 141 0.48 -0.61 -3.06
N LEU A 142 0.91 -0.29 -4.28
CA LEU A 142 2.03 0.65 -4.49
C LEU A 142 1.73 2.02 -3.89
N LEU A 143 0.54 2.56 -4.16
CA LEU A 143 0.15 3.90 -3.73
C LEU A 143 0.00 4.01 -2.21
N ALA A 144 -0.49 2.96 -1.54
CA ALA A 144 -0.64 2.87 -0.09
C ALA A 144 0.62 2.37 0.64
N ASN A 145 1.65 1.90 -0.08
CA ASN A 145 2.82 1.20 0.48
C ASN A 145 2.43 -0.10 1.22
N ALA A 146 1.54 -0.87 0.63
CA ALA A 146 1.07 -2.13 1.18
C ALA A 146 2.03 -3.26 0.78
N THR A 147 2.74 -3.81 1.77
CA THR A 147 3.85 -4.74 1.52
C THR A 147 3.60 -6.17 2.04
N ILE A 148 4.37 -7.13 1.55
CA ILE A 148 4.48 -8.49 2.09
C ILE A 148 4.98 -8.43 3.53
N GLU A 149 5.93 -7.55 3.84
CA GLU A 149 6.40 -7.34 5.22
C GLU A 149 5.25 -6.93 6.15
N LEU A 150 4.36 -6.05 5.68
CA LEU A 150 3.16 -5.66 6.43
C LEU A 150 2.22 -6.86 6.62
N ALA A 151 1.91 -7.61 5.56
CA ALA A 151 1.05 -8.80 5.64
C ALA A 151 1.60 -9.84 6.62
N ASP A 152 2.91 -10.09 6.56
CA ASP A 152 3.66 -10.95 7.47
C ASP A 152 3.59 -10.46 8.92
N GLY A 153 3.79 -9.16 9.12
CA GLY A 153 3.75 -8.55 10.44
C GLY A 153 2.37 -8.63 11.08
N LEU A 154 1.31 -8.39 10.31
CA LEU A 154 -0.08 -8.49 10.75
C LEU A 154 -0.47 -9.94 11.07
N SER A 155 -0.02 -10.89 10.25
CA SER A 155 -0.17 -12.32 10.50
C SER A 155 0.48 -12.75 11.82
N ARG A 156 1.72 -12.30 12.09
CA ARG A 156 2.41 -12.52 13.37
C ARG A 156 1.74 -11.82 14.55
N ALA A 157 1.04 -10.72 14.31
CA ALA A 157 0.24 -10.04 15.32
C ALA A 157 -1.11 -10.74 15.60
N GLY A 158 -1.42 -11.81 14.86
CA GLY A 158 -2.61 -12.65 15.06
C GLY A 158 -3.85 -12.15 14.31
N LEU A 159 -3.70 -11.21 13.37
CA LEU A 159 -4.76 -10.71 12.49
C LEU A 159 -4.21 -10.62 11.06
N PRO A 160 -4.07 -11.76 10.35
CA PRO A 160 -3.64 -11.76 8.96
C PRO A 160 -4.68 -11.05 8.07
N PRO A 161 -4.27 -10.26 7.06
CA PRO A 161 -5.18 -9.76 6.04
C PRO A 161 -5.83 -10.91 5.28
N GLN A 162 -7.14 -10.82 5.06
CA GLN A 162 -7.92 -11.83 4.34
C GLN A 162 -7.88 -11.63 2.83
N ASP A 163 -7.73 -10.40 2.38
CA ASP A 163 -7.73 -10.05 0.96
C ASP A 163 -6.84 -8.83 0.65
N ALA A 164 -6.88 -8.40 -0.61
CA ALA A 164 -6.12 -7.26 -1.11
C ALA A 164 -6.57 -5.94 -0.49
N ASP A 165 -7.88 -5.79 -0.26
CA ASP A 165 -8.48 -4.56 0.23
C ASP A 165 -8.10 -4.31 1.69
N GLU A 166 -8.13 -5.35 2.53
CA GLU A 166 -7.66 -5.24 3.92
C GLU A 166 -6.18 -4.88 4.00
N LEU A 167 -5.33 -5.46 3.13
CA LEU A 167 -3.90 -5.14 3.12
C LEU A 167 -3.66 -3.68 2.69
N VAL A 168 -4.38 -3.21 1.67
CA VAL A 168 -4.34 -1.80 1.22
C VAL A 168 -4.85 -0.87 2.33
N ALA A 169 -5.98 -1.19 2.96
CA ALA A 169 -6.57 -0.40 4.05
C ALA A 169 -5.64 -0.31 5.26
N ALA A 170 -5.01 -1.42 5.65
CA ALA A 170 -4.03 -1.44 6.73
C ALA A 170 -2.86 -0.51 6.45
N ALA A 171 -2.32 -0.53 5.23
CA ALA A 171 -1.22 0.34 4.82
C ALA A 171 -1.64 1.82 4.79
N ALA A 172 -2.80 2.12 4.18
CA ALA A 172 -3.33 3.47 4.07
C ALA A 172 -3.61 4.11 5.43
N LEU A 173 -4.16 3.34 6.38
CA LEU A 173 -4.42 3.78 7.76
C LEU A 173 -3.17 3.74 8.65
N ARG A 174 -2.03 3.28 8.11
CA ARG A 174 -0.76 3.08 8.83
C ARG A 174 -0.95 2.17 10.04
N VAL A 175 -1.75 1.12 9.90
CA VAL A 175 -1.90 0.06 10.88
C VAL A 175 -0.60 -0.73 10.92
N THR A 176 0.06 -0.73 12.08
CA THR A 176 1.33 -1.44 12.26
C THR A 176 1.13 -2.73 13.05
N PRO A 177 2.00 -3.74 12.87
CA PRO A 177 1.99 -4.94 13.71
C PRO A 177 2.09 -4.64 15.21
N ALA A 178 2.82 -3.58 15.58
CA ALA A 178 2.93 -3.14 16.98
C ALA A 178 1.60 -2.61 17.51
N TYR A 179 0.93 -1.75 16.74
CA TYR A 179 -0.38 -1.21 17.10
C TYR A 179 -1.43 -2.31 17.29
N VAL A 180 -1.43 -3.33 16.41
CA VAL A 180 -2.32 -4.49 16.55
C VAL A 180 -2.04 -5.26 17.84
N ARG A 181 -0.76 -5.57 18.13
CA ARG A 181 -0.39 -6.27 19.38
C ARG A 181 -0.80 -5.47 20.62
N ASP A 182 -0.59 -4.16 20.62
CA ASP A 182 -0.94 -3.31 21.74
C ASP A 182 -2.45 -3.29 22.00
N LEU A 183 -3.27 -3.19 20.95
CA LEU A 183 -4.73 -3.26 21.06
C LEU A 183 -5.21 -4.63 21.54
N ARG A 184 -4.62 -5.71 21.03
CA ARG A 184 -4.96 -7.09 21.46
C ARG A 184 -4.58 -7.38 22.91
N ALA A 185 -3.58 -6.68 23.45
CA ALA A 185 -3.19 -6.78 24.85
C ALA A 185 -4.04 -5.89 25.78
N ALA A 186 -4.88 -5.01 25.22
CA ALA A 186 -5.79 -4.19 26.00
C ALA A 186 -7.01 -5.02 26.47
N PRO A 187 -7.69 -4.62 27.56
CA PRO A 187 -8.90 -5.28 28.05
C PRO A 187 -10.11 -4.95 27.16
N MET A 188 -10.06 -5.43 25.91
CA MET A 188 -11.09 -5.27 24.90
C MET A 188 -10.99 -6.45 23.92
N LYS A 189 -12.12 -6.90 23.41
CA LYS A 189 -12.16 -7.96 22.39
C LYS A 189 -11.89 -7.38 21.01
N LEU A 190 -10.83 -7.87 20.35
CA LEU A 190 -10.43 -7.49 18.99
C LEU A 190 -10.31 -8.76 18.13
N THR A 191 -11.11 -8.86 17.07
CA THR A 191 -11.28 -10.12 16.32
C THR A 191 -10.91 -10.05 14.85
N SER A 192 -10.94 -8.87 14.23
CA SER A 192 -10.66 -8.69 12.79
C SER A 192 -9.76 -7.46 12.55
N LEU A 193 -9.28 -7.29 11.31
CA LEU A 193 -8.63 -6.05 10.90
C LEU A 193 -9.63 -4.90 10.75
N ASP A 194 -10.87 -5.16 10.38
CA ASP A 194 -11.94 -4.14 10.37
C ASP A 194 -12.10 -3.47 11.74
N ASP A 195 -12.04 -4.25 12.82
CA ASP A 195 -12.05 -3.74 14.19
C ASP A 195 -10.87 -2.78 14.44
N VAL A 196 -9.68 -3.12 13.94
CA VAL A 196 -8.46 -2.31 14.02
C VAL A 196 -8.59 -1.04 13.20
N PHE A 197 -9.20 -1.11 12.02
CA PHE A 197 -9.44 0.04 11.14
C PHE A 197 -10.39 1.03 11.81
N ALA A 198 -11.47 0.55 12.42
CA ALA A 198 -12.38 1.38 13.21
C ALA A 198 -11.67 2.07 14.38
N CYS A 199 -10.82 1.33 15.12
CA CYS A 199 -10.00 1.91 16.18
C CYS A 199 -9.09 3.02 15.63
N ARG A 200 -8.41 2.76 14.51
CA ARG A 200 -7.44 3.68 13.92
C ARG A 200 -8.10 4.95 13.41
N ALA A 201 -9.27 4.85 12.78
CA ALA A 201 -10.04 5.98 12.27
C ALA A 201 -10.46 6.95 13.38
N LEU A 202 -10.75 6.45 14.59
CA LEU A 202 -11.15 7.26 15.74
C LEU A 202 -10.00 7.63 16.69
N GLY A 203 -8.76 7.27 16.34
CA GLY A 203 -7.60 7.50 17.22
C GLY A 203 -7.71 6.76 18.56
N ILE A 204 -8.35 5.59 18.56
CA ILE A 204 -8.37 4.66 19.70
C ILE A 204 -7.01 3.98 19.76
N ASN A 205 -6.45 3.88 20.96
CA ASN A 205 -5.21 3.15 21.18
C ASN A 205 -5.32 2.36 22.49
N ALA A 206 -4.34 1.49 22.75
CA ALA A 206 -4.36 0.66 23.94
C ALA A 206 -4.29 1.46 25.25
N ALA A 207 -3.70 2.67 25.23
CA ALA A 207 -3.69 3.55 26.40
C ALA A 207 -5.09 4.05 26.74
N TYR A 208 -5.85 4.51 25.74
CA TYR A 208 -7.24 4.93 25.91
C TYR A 208 -8.11 3.80 26.49
N VAL A 209 -8.00 2.58 25.95
CA VAL A 209 -8.75 1.42 26.47
C VAL A 209 -8.36 1.12 27.92
N ARG A 210 -7.07 1.18 28.27
CA ARG A 210 -6.61 1.01 29.66
C ARG A 210 -7.08 2.12 30.60
N GLU A 211 -7.21 3.36 30.12
CA GLU A 211 -7.75 4.46 30.91
C GLU A 211 -9.23 4.23 31.27
N LEU A 212 -10.02 3.70 30.34
CA LEU A 212 -11.41 3.30 30.60
C LEU A 212 -11.47 2.14 31.59
N ALA A 213 -10.62 1.13 31.41
CA ALA A 213 -10.52 0.02 32.36
C ALA A 213 -10.15 0.49 33.78
N GLY A 214 -9.20 1.44 33.89
CA GLY A 214 -8.84 2.08 35.17
C GLY A 214 -9.95 2.95 35.77
N ALA A 215 -10.95 3.33 34.98
CA ALA A 215 -12.17 3.99 35.48
C ALA A 215 -13.26 3.00 35.92
N GLY A 216 -13.03 1.68 35.79
CA GLY A 216 -13.95 0.61 36.16
C GLY A 216 -14.64 -0.08 34.99
N TYR A 217 -14.35 0.31 33.74
CA TYR A 217 -14.95 -0.27 32.54
C TYR A 217 -14.04 -1.35 31.93
N THR A 218 -14.02 -2.54 32.54
CA THR A 218 -13.07 -3.62 32.18
C THR A 218 -13.61 -4.64 31.17
N ASP A 219 -14.89 -4.57 30.83
CA ASP A 219 -15.56 -5.52 29.93
C ASP A 219 -16.37 -4.77 28.85
N LEU A 220 -15.74 -3.79 28.23
CA LEU A 220 -16.35 -3.05 27.12
C LEU A 220 -16.25 -3.86 25.83
N SER A 221 -17.36 -3.93 25.10
CA SER A 221 -17.30 -4.34 23.70
C SER A 221 -16.53 -3.28 22.89
N LEU A 222 -16.04 -3.66 21.72
CA LEU A 222 -15.42 -2.71 20.81
C LEU A 222 -16.40 -1.57 20.43
N GLU A 223 -17.68 -1.91 20.23
CA GLU A 223 -18.73 -0.94 19.89
C GLU A 223 -18.92 0.09 21.02
N ASP A 224 -18.83 -0.33 22.28
CA ASP A 224 -18.86 0.59 23.43
C ASP A 224 -17.66 1.53 23.43
N VAL A 225 -16.45 1.00 23.22
CA VAL A 225 -15.22 1.81 23.17
C VAL A 225 -15.28 2.83 22.02
N ILE A 226 -15.78 2.41 20.86
CA ILE A 226 -16.01 3.27 19.69
C ILE A 226 -17.01 4.37 20.03
N SER A 227 -18.15 4.02 20.62
CA SER A 227 -19.21 4.96 20.98
C SER A 227 -18.73 5.98 22.01
N MET A 228 -18.04 5.52 23.06
CA MET A 228 -17.43 6.38 24.07
C MET A 228 -16.42 7.35 23.46
N LYS A 229 -15.55 6.87 22.56
CA LYS A 229 -14.56 7.71 21.88
C LYS A 229 -15.22 8.75 20.99
N ALA A 230 -16.23 8.36 20.22
CA ALA A 230 -16.99 9.25 19.33
C ALA A 230 -17.71 10.37 20.10
N LEU A 231 -18.19 10.07 21.32
CA LEU A 231 -18.80 11.04 22.22
C LEU A 231 -17.78 11.87 23.02
N GLY A 232 -16.47 11.68 22.81
CA GLY A 232 -15.42 12.41 23.52
C GLY A 232 -15.23 11.99 24.97
N VAL A 233 -15.73 10.81 25.36
CA VAL A 233 -15.56 10.28 26.72
C VAL A 233 -14.10 9.91 26.94
N THR A 234 -13.48 10.55 27.94
CA THR A 234 -12.13 10.24 28.41
C THR A 234 -12.20 9.37 29.67
N GLY A 235 -11.12 8.65 30.00
CA GLY A 235 -11.06 7.91 31.28
C GLY A 235 -11.20 8.83 32.50
N ASP A 236 -10.73 10.07 32.39
CA ASP A 236 -10.88 11.08 33.43
C ASP A 236 -12.32 11.57 33.61
N TYR A 237 -13.02 11.81 32.50
CA TYR A 237 -14.46 12.09 32.54
C TYR A 237 -15.23 10.92 33.17
N ALA A 238 -14.93 9.70 32.76
CA ALA A 238 -15.59 8.49 33.26
C ALA A 238 -15.38 8.31 34.78
N ARG A 239 -14.16 8.53 35.29
CA ARG A 239 -13.89 8.51 36.75
C ARG A 239 -14.70 9.56 37.52
N ARG A 240 -14.78 10.79 37.01
CA ARG A 240 -15.57 11.86 37.65
C ARG A 240 -17.06 11.51 37.72
N MET A 241 -17.60 10.94 36.65
CA MET A 241 -19.01 10.53 36.62
C MET A 241 -19.28 9.38 37.59
N ASN A 242 -18.38 8.41 37.69
CA ASN A 242 -18.49 7.32 38.65
C ASN A 242 -18.44 7.81 40.11
N ALA A 243 -17.56 8.78 40.42
CA ALA A 243 -17.50 9.40 41.74
C ALA A 243 -18.80 10.16 42.09
N ALA A 244 -19.31 10.98 41.17
CA ALA A 244 -20.56 11.71 41.38
C ALA A 244 -21.78 10.79 41.54
N ALA A 245 -21.85 9.69 40.78
CA ALA A 245 -22.92 8.70 40.92
C ALA A 245 -22.89 8.00 42.29
N ALA A 246 -21.69 7.74 42.84
CA ALA A 246 -21.52 7.16 44.16
C ALA A 246 -21.93 8.11 45.30
N GLU A 247 -21.79 9.43 45.11
CA GLU A 247 -22.23 10.46 46.07
C GLU A 247 -23.76 10.62 46.08
N VAL A 248 -24.42 10.56 44.92
CA VAL A 248 -25.89 10.66 44.82
C VAL A 248 -26.60 9.41 45.36
N SER A 249 -25.88 8.28 45.44
CA SER A 249 -26.41 7.01 45.94
C SER A 249 -26.31 6.83 47.47
N GLN A 250 -25.78 7.84 48.19
CA GLN A 250 -25.67 7.89 49.66
C GLN A 250 -26.70 8.86 50.24
#